data_AF-A0A819V4L4-F1
#
_entry.id   AF-A0A819V4L4-F1
#
_cell.length_a   1.000
_cell.length_b   1.000
_cell.length_c   1.000
_cell.angle_alpha   90.00
_cell.angle_beta   90.00
_cell.angle_gamma   90.00
#
_symmetry.space_group_name_H-M   'P 1'
#
loop_
_entity.id
_entity.type
_entity.pdbx_description
1 polymer ?
#
loop_
_entity_poly.entity_id
_entity_poly.type
_entity_poly.pdbx_seq_one_letter_code
_entity_poly.pdbx_strand_id
1 'polypeptide(L)'
;MSVTDWSLLSLLSSSIEQCKSIEFMPLTSTDEYTVYCHCEENIYLCLNLYEIKPIVNLCYSFIFSKHYQDNSQLNILTRVLLCYVTECLTSWNIRRRLVLSNVINIQDELQFLEVLLHLKPKSEQLFRYRRWILKQENINNISINKELEICDRTAELHIINYAS
;
A
#
# COMPACT_ATOMS: atom_id res chain seq x y z
N MET A 1 2.07 -17.68 16.95
CA MET A 1 1.88 -16.22 16.82
C MET A 1 2.40 -15.58 18.09
N SER A 2 3.45 -14.77 18.02
CA SER A 2 3.69 -13.78 19.08
C SER A 2 2.67 -12.65 18.88
N VAL A 3 2.11 -12.14 19.98
CA VAL A 3 1.16 -11.01 19.96
C VAL A 3 1.82 -9.75 19.35
N THR A 4 3.14 -9.66 19.46
CA THR A 4 3.99 -8.56 19.00
C THR A 4 3.99 -8.37 17.49
N ASP A 5 3.95 -9.47 16.73
CA ASP A 5 4.06 -9.43 15.26
C ASP A 5 2.79 -8.85 14.63
N TRP A 6 1.63 -9.19 15.20
CA TRP A 6 0.35 -8.65 14.76
C TRP A 6 0.15 -7.20 15.17
N SER A 7 0.61 -6.80 16.36
CA SER A 7 0.58 -5.39 16.75
C SER A 7 1.41 -4.52 15.80
N LEU A 8 2.56 -5.03 15.36
CA LEU A 8 3.42 -4.34 14.39
C LEU A 8 2.71 -4.15 13.03
N LEU A 9 2.17 -5.24 12.47
CA LEU A 9 1.48 -5.19 11.17
C LEU A 9 0.23 -4.33 11.21
N SER A 10 -0.52 -4.37 12.32
CA SER A 10 -1.69 -3.52 12.52
C SER A 10 -1.30 -2.04 12.57
N LEU A 11 -0.26 -1.69 13.35
CA LEU A 11 0.26 -0.33 13.45
C LEU A 11 0.77 0.20 12.11
N LEU A 12 1.48 -0.63 11.34
CA LEU A 12 1.92 -0.30 9.99
C LEU A 12 0.73 -0.04 9.06
N SER A 13 -0.25 -0.94 9.06
CA SER A 13 -1.44 -0.82 8.22
C SER A 13 -2.27 0.42 8.52
N SER A 14 -2.40 0.81 9.80
CA SER A 14 -3.10 2.05 10.18
C SER A 14 -2.29 3.29 9.83
N SER A 15 -0.96 3.24 10.00
CA SER A 15 -0.07 4.35 9.62
C SER A 15 -0.09 4.61 8.11
N ILE A 16 -0.09 3.54 7.30
CA ILE A 16 -0.19 3.62 5.83
C ILE A 16 -1.52 4.26 5.39
N GLU A 17 -2.62 3.97 6.10
CA GLU A 17 -3.95 4.51 5.78
C GLU A 17 -4.07 6.00 6.07
N GLN A 18 -3.30 6.50 7.04
CA GLN A 18 -3.32 7.90 7.45
C GLN A 18 -2.31 8.76 6.68
N CYS A 19 -1.35 8.15 5.99
CA CYS A 19 -0.28 8.86 5.31
C CYS A 19 -0.66 9.32 3.89
N LYS A 20 -0.04 10.40 3.40
CA LYS A 20 -0.17 10.83 2.00
C LYS A 20 0.89 10.21 1.09
N SER A 21 2.04 9.85 1.65
CA SER A 21 3.16 9.25 0.92
C SER A 21 4.06 8.42 1.83
N ILE A 22 4.84 7.52 1.22
CA ILE A 22 5.75 6.59 1.92
C ILE A 22 7.15 6.76 1.32
N GLU A 23 8.16 6.77 2.17
CA GLU A 23 9.57 6.78 1.77
C GLU A 23 10.38 5.72 2.50
N PHE A 24 11.38 5.16 1.82
CA PHE A 24 12.30 4.20 2.42
C PHE A 24 13.60 4.90 2.79
N MET A 25 13.99 4.83 4.06
CA MET A 25 15.19 5.51 4.57
C MET A 25 16.28 4.52 5.00
N PRO A 26 17.55 4.73 4.60
CA PRO A 26 18.68 4.03 5.18
C PRO A 26 18.97 4.61 6.58
N LEU A 27 18.93 3.78 7.62
CA LEU A 27 19.41 4.20 8.95
C LEU A 27 20.92 4.47 8.91
N THR A 28 21.32 5.67 9.31
CA THR A 28 22.73 5.96 9.67
C THR A 28 22.91 5.67 11.15
N SER A 29 23.49 4.51 11.46
CA SER A 29 24.13 3.97 12.68
C SER A 29 23.99 4.58 14.10
N THR A 30 23.23 5.64 14.38
CA THR A 30 23.25 6.33 15.69
C THR A 30 21.92 6.43 16.42
N ASP A 31 20.78 6.12 15.80
CA ASP A 31 19.48 6.29 16.46
C ASP A 31 18.87 4.95 16.87
N GLU A 32 18.44 4.89 18.13
CA GLU A 32 17.80 3.72 18.72
C GLU A 32 16.59 3.29 17.88
N TYR A 33 16.60 1.99 17.56
CA TYR A 33 15.62 1.27 16.76
C TYR A 33 14.19 1.59 17.18
N THR A 34 13.44 2.29 16.32
CA THR A 34 11.99 2.12 16.01
C THR A 34 11.46 3.39 15.35
N VAL A 35 11.98 3.74 14.17
CA VAL A 35 11.58 5.00 13.55
C VAL A 35 10.55 4.75 12.45
N TYR A 36 9.30 4.56 12.87
CA TYR A 36 8.11 4.93 12.08
C TYR A 36 7.93 6.44 12.24
N CYS A 37 8.80 7.24 11.61
CA CYS A 37 8.65 8.69 11.67
C CYS A 37 7.42 9.10 10.87
N HIS A 38 6.38 9.52 11.57
CA HIS A 38 5.34 10.39 11.04
C HIS A 38 5.90 11.81 11.11
N CYS A 39 6.23 12.42 9.97
CA CYS A 39 6.48 13.86 9.91
C CYS A 39 5.14 14.61 9.84
N GLU A 40 5.17 15.87 10.31
CA GLU A 40 4.05 16.80 10.54
C GLU A 40 2.77 16.50 9.73
N GLU A 41 1.63 16.42 10.42
CA GLU A 41 0.28 16.22 9.85
C GLU A 41 0.05 14.90 9.08
N ASN A 42 0.80 13.83 9.39
CA ASN A 42 0.70 12.51 8.72
C ASN A 42 0.98 12.56 7.20
N ILE A 43 1.90 13.41 6.76
CA ILE A 43 2.13 13.56 5.31
C ILE A 43 3.05 12.44 4.78
N TYR A 44 4.03 12.00 5.57
CA TYR A 44 5.06 11.03 5.15
C TYR A 44 5.23 9.91 6.19
N LEU A 45 5.26 8.66 5.72
CA LEU A 45 5.65 7.48 6.51
C LEU A 45 7.03 7.00 6.08
N CYS A 46 8.01 7.09 6.99
CA CYS A 46 9.35 6.58 6.75
C CYS A 46 9.47 5.11 7.18
N LEU A 47 9.85 4.24 6.25
CA LEU A 47 10.07 2.82 6.49
C LEU A 47 11.56 2.49 6.43
N ASN A 48 12.04 1.77 7.43
CA ASN A 48 13.43 1.40 7.57
C ASN A 48 13.82 0.28 6.59
N LEU A 49 14.90 0.47 5.81
CA LEU A 49 15.42 -0.54 4.88
C LEU A 49 15.78 -1.88 5.56
N TYR A 50 16.27 -1.85 6.80
CA TYR A 50 16.64 -3.06 7.54
C TYR A 50 15.43 -3.93 7.90
N GLU A 51 14.24 -3.32 8.02
CA GLU A 51 13.00 -3.99 8.41
C GLU A 51 12.24 -4.58 7.21
N ILE A 52 12.64 -4.27 5.98
CA ILE A 52 11.98 -4.78 4.76
C ILE A 52 11.91 -6.31 4.78
N LYS A 53 13.06 -6.96 4.93
CA LYS A 53 13.14 -8.43 4.86
C LYS A 53 12.29 -9.12 5.96
N PRO A 54 12.40 -8.75 7.25
CA PRO A 54 11.57 -9.38 8.28
C PRO A 54 10.08 -9.12 8.07
N ILE A 55 9.66 -7.89 7.74
CA ILE A 55 8.24 -7.56 7.51
C ILE A 55 7.68 -8.34 6.32
N VAL A 56 8.41 -8.35 5.20
CA VAL A 56 7.99 -9.08 3.99
C VAL A 56 7.88 -10.58 4.27
N ASN A 57 8.87 -11.18 4.94
CA ASN A 57 8.83 -12.59 5.33
C ASN A 57 7.65 -12.89 6.25
N LEU A 58 7.36 -12.00 7.19
CA LEU A 58 6.23 -12.13 8.09
C LEU A 58 4.90 -12.14 7.31
N CYS A 59 4.69 -11.15 6.43
CA CYS A 59 3.51 -11.09 5.56
C CYS A 59 3.37 -12.35 4.70
N TYR A 60 4.46 -12.81 4.06
CA TYR A 60 4.46 -14.03 3.26
C TYR A 60 4.10 -15.26 4.11
N SER A 61 4.70 -15.39 5.29
CA SER A 61 4.43 -16.53 6.17
C SER A 61 2.96 -16.61 6.55
N PHE A 62 2.28 -15.48 6.73
CA PHE A 62 0.84 -15.46 6.99
C PHE A 62 0.02 -15.75 5.74
N ILE A 63 0.19 -14.96 4.66
CA ILE A 63 -0.64 -15.07 3.45
C ILE A 63 -0.58 -16.49 2.84
N PHE A 64 0.58 -17.15 2.94
CA PHE A 64 0.80 -18.49 2.37
C PHE A 64 0.79 -19.60 3.42
N SER A 65 0.46 -19.29 4.68
CA SER A 65 0.25 -20.34 5.68
C SER A 65 -1.00 -21.16 5.37
N LYS A 66 -1.03 -22.39 5.89
CA LYS A 66 -2.23 -23.25 5.87
C LYS A 66 -3.31 -22.77 6.84
N HIS A 67 -3.01 -21.79 7.69
CA HIS A 67 -3.97 -21.25 8.64
C HIS A 67 -4.94 -20.34 7.92
N TYR A 68 -6.20 -20.34 8.36
CA TYR A 68 -7.21 -19.44 7.84
C TYR A 68 -6.99 -18.04 8.41
N GLN A 69 -6.84 -17.03 7.54
CA GLN A 69 -6.90 -15.63 7.91
C GLN A 69 -8.30 -15.10 7.60
N ASP A 70 -8.83 -14.30 8.53
CA ASP A 70 -10.05 -13.57 8.26
C ASP A 70 -9.81 -12.43 7.24
N ASN A 71 -10.90 -11.85 6.74
CA ASN A 71 -10.82 -10.79 5.73
C ASN A 71 -10.14 -9.51 6.24
N SER A 72 -10.21 -9.21 7.55
CA SER A 72 -9.58 -8.03 8.14
C SER A 72 -8.05 -8.18 8.21
N GLN A 73 -7.60 -9.37 8.61
CA GLN A 73 -6.20 -9.77 8.62
C GLN A 73 -5.61 -9.75 7.21
N LEU A 74 -6.35 -10.27 6.23
CA LEU A 74 -5.91 -10.22 4.83
C LEU A 74 -5.83 -8.79 4.30
N ASN A 75 -6.72 -7.88 4.72
CA ASN A 75 -6.62 -6.47 4.35
C ASN A 75 -5.31 -5.86 4.90
N ILE A 76 -5.04 -6.05 6.19
CA ILE A 76 -3.81 -5.58 6.86
C ILE A 76 -2.57 -6.13 6.16
N LEU A 77 -2.50 -7.45 5.99
CA LEU A 77 -1.34 -8.14 5.41
C LEU A 77 -1.06 -7.68 3.98
N THR A 78 -2.09 -7.57 3.14
CA THR A 78 -1.92 -7.15 1.75
C THR A 78 -1.59 -5.67 1.63
N ARG A 79 -2.16 -4.80 2.48
CA ARG A 79 -1.85 -3.37 2.51
C ARG A 79 -0.37 -3.15 2.83
N VAL A 80 0.12 -3.78 3.90
CA VAL A 80 1.53 -3.70 4.28
C VAL A 80 2.43 -4.30 3.20
N LEU A 81 2.15 -5.53 2.73
CA LEU A 81 3.02 -6.20 1.77
C LEU A 81 3.17 -5.44 0.45
N LEU A 82 2.10 -4.80 -0.06
CA LEU A 82 2.14 -4.11 -1.35
C LEU A 82 2.96 -2.80 -1.33
N CYS A 83 3.20 -2.21 -0.17
CA CYS A 83 4.17 -1.11 -0.02
C CYS A 83 5.61 -1.59 -0.30
N TYR A 84 5.94 -2.83 0.07
CA TYR A 84 7.27 -3.41 -0.14
C TYR A 84 7.40 -4.16 -1.47
N VAL A 85 6.36 -4.92 -1.84
CA VAL A 85 6.35 -5.86 -2.98
C VAL A 85 5.10 -5.61 -3.83
N THR A 86 5.11 -4.48 -4.54
CA THR A 86 3.99 -4.03 -5.37
C THR A 86 3.62 -5.00 -6.49
N GLU A 87 4.55 -5.83 -6.97
CA GLU A 87 4.29 -6.79 -8.05
C GLU A 87 3.68 -8.13 -7.56
N CYS A 88 3.32 -8.25 -6.28
CA CYS A 88 2.74 -9.46 -5.73
C CYS A 88 1.28 -9.67 -6.22
N LEU A 89 1.11 -10.42 -7.31
CA LEU A 89 -0.20 -10.69 -7.93
C LEU A 89 -1.20 -11.37 -6.98
N THR A 90 -0.73 -12.25 -6.08
CA THR A 90 -1.58 -12.90 -5.07
C THR A 90 -2.23 -11.86 -4.16
N SER A 91 -1.47 -10.87 -3.68
CA SER A 91 -2.01 -9.78 -2.86
C SER A 91 -3.05 -8.98 -3.62
N TRP A 92 -2.82 -8.64 -4.89
CA TRP A 92 -3.83 -7.95 -5.70
C TRP A 92 -5.11 -8.77 -5.91
N ASN A 93 -4.99 -10.08 -6.10
CA ASN A 93 -6.14 -10.98 -6.19
C ASN A 93 -6.94 -11.00 -4.88
N ILE A 94 -6.25 -11.07 -3.74
CA ILE A 94 -6.89 -11.01 -2.42
C ILE A 94 -7.63 -9.68 -2.27
N ARG A 95 -7.00 -8.55 -2.61
CA ARG A 95 -7.65 -7.23 -2.54
C ARG A 95 -8.86 -7.11 -3.46
N ARG A 96 -8.80 -7.65 -4.69
CA ARG A 96 -10.01 -7.74 -5.56
C ARG A 96 -11.15 -8.46 -4.85
N ARG A 97 -10.87 -9.61 -4.23
CA ARG A 97 -11.89 -10.37 -3.49
C ARG A 97 -12.46 -9.55 -2.33
N LEU A 98 -11.60 -8.85 -1.58
CA LEU A 98 -12.02 -8.03 -0.44
C LEU A 98 -12.88 -6.83 -0.86
N VAL A 99 -12.57 -6.20 -1.99
CA VAL A 99 -13.40 -5.14 -2.59
C VAL A 99 -14.75 -5.70 -3.04
N LEU A 100 -14.76 -6.82 -3.78
CA LEU A 100 -16.00 -7.45 -4.24
C LEU A 100 -16.88 -7.95 -3.08
N SER A 101 -16.28 -8.28 -1.93
CA SER A 101 -16.99 -8.65 -0.71
C SER A 101 -17.36 -7.45 0.18
N ASN A 102 -17.17 -6.22 -0.29
CA ASN A 102 -17.41 -4.97 0.46
C ASN A 102 -16.67 -4.87 1.81
N VAL A 103 -15.54 -5.58 1.95
CA VAL A 103 -14.66 -5.47 3.14
C VAL A 103 -13.77 -4.22 3.01
N ILE A 104 -13.36 -3.90 1.78
CA ILE A 104 -12.60 -2.71 1.45
C ILE A 104 -13.53 -1.74 0.73
N ASN A 105 -13.61 -0.51 1.23
CA ASN A 105 -14.31 0.57 0.55
C ASN A 105 -13.50 1.03 -0.67
N ILE A 106 -14.18 1.32 -1.78
CA ILE A 106 -13.53 1.71 -3.04
C ILE A 106 -12.75 3.03 -2.89
N GLN A 107 -13.28 4.01 -2.16
CA GLN A 107 -12.64 5.31 -1.99
C GLN A 107 -11.36 5.19 -1.16
N ASP A 108 -11.40 4.41 -0.08
CA ASP A 108 -10.21 4.10 0.74
C ASP A 108 -9.15 3.36 -0.10
N GLU A 109 -9.59 2.48 -1.00
CA GLU A 109 -8.69 1.77 -1.92
C GLU A 109 -8.06 2.70 -2.94
N LEU A 110 -8.81 3.65 -3.51
CA LEU A 110 -8.27 4.65 -4.44
C LEU A 110 -7.24 5.56 -3.76
N GLN A 111 -7.47 5.92 -2.49
CA GLN A 111 -6.51 6.66 -1.68
C GLN A 111 -5.24 5.84 -1.43
N PHE A 112 -5.38 4.57 -1.06
CA PHE A 112 -4.23 3.67 -0.88
C PHE A 112 -3.40 3.53 -2.18
N LEU A 113 -4.06 3.44 -3.34
CA LEU A 113 -3.37 3.38 -4.63
C LEU A 113 -2.64 4.69 -4.97
N GLU A 114 -3.16 5.83 -4.55
CA GLU A 114 -2.45 7.10 -4.70
C GLU A 114 -1.14 7.10 -3.89
N VAL A 115 -1.16 6.63 -2.64
CA VAL A 115 0.05 6.47 -1.83
C VAL A 115 1.06 5.56 -2.53
N LEU A 116 0.62 4.41 -3.05
CA LEU A 116 1.50 3.48 -3.76
C LEU A 116 2.04 4.07 -5.07
N LEU A 117 1.27 4.88 -5.79
CA LEU A 117 1.73 5.55 -7.02
C LEU A 117 2.75 6.65 -6.74
N HIS A 118 2.72 7.31 -5.58
CA HIS A 118 3.84 8.17 -5.17
C HIS A 118 5.11 7.34 -4.94
N LEU A 119 4.98 6.17 -4.31
CA LEU A 119 6.10 5.31 -4.00
C LEU A 119 6.66 4.59 -5.23
N LYS A 120 5.80 4.17 -6.16
CA LYS A 120 6.12 3.39 -7.37
C LYS A 120 5.40 3.94 -8.61
N PRO A 121 5.73 5.17 -9.05
CA PRO A 121 5.04 5.86 -10.15
C PRO A 121 5.05 5.14 -11.50
N LYS A 122 5.99 4.21 -11.75
CA LYS A 122 6.05 3.42 -13.01
C LYS A 122 5.34 2.06 -12.96
N SER A 123 4.73 1.68 -11.83
CA SER A 123 4.16 0.32 -11.74
C SER A 123 2.92 0.19 -12.62
N GLU A 124 3.05 -0.54 -13.72
CA GLU A 124 1.93 -0.92 -14.59
C GLU A 124 0.83 -1.65 -13.82
N GLN A 125 1.24 -2.45 -12.83
CA GLN A 125 0.32 -3.21 -12.00
C GLN A 125 -0.57 -2.30 -11.15
N LEU A 126 -0.06 -1.18 -10.64
CA LEU A 126 -0.85 -0.16 -9.95
C LEU A 126 -1.89 0.47 -10.87
N PHE A 127 -1.49 0.93 -12.05
CA PHE A 127 -2.42 1.50 -13.03
C PHE A 127 -3.47 0.49 -13.49
N ARG A 128 -3.07 -0.76 -13.72
CA ARG A 128 -3.99 -1.84 -14.08
C ARG A 128 -5.02 -2.09 -12.98
N TYR A 129 -4.59 -2.14 -11.72
CA TYR A 129 -5.49 -2.34 -10.59
C TYR A 129 -6.39 -1.12 -10.36
N ARG A 130 -5.86 0.11 -10.45
CA ARG A 130 -6.66 1.35 -10.38
C ARG A 130 -7.76 1.39 -11.42
N ARG A 131 -7.45 1.09 -12.69
CA ARG A 131 -8.46 0.96 -13.76
C ARG A 131 -9.52 -0.10 -13.45
N TRP A 132 -9.16 -1.19 -12.77
CA TRP A 132 -10.12 -2.20 -12.34
C TRP A 132 -11.03 -1.68 -11.22
N ILE A 133 -10.48 -0.94 -10.23
CA ILE A 133 -11.23 -0.32 -9.14
C ILE A 133 -12.23 0.72 -9.66
N LEU A 134 -11.78 1.61 -10.54
CA LEU A 134 -12.66 2.64 -11.12
C LEU A 134 -13.85 2.03 -11.88
N LYS A 135 -13.71 0.82 -12.44
CA LYS A 135 -14.82 0.09 -13.06
C LYS A 135 -15.84 -0.46 -12.06
N GLN A 136 -15.49 -0.56 -10.78
CA GLN A 136 -16.41 -0.98 -9.72
C GLN A 136 -17.16 0.21 -9.11
N GLU A 137 -16.66 1.43 -9.32
CA GLU A 137 -17.26 2.66 -8.80
C GLU A 137 -18.39 3.16 -9.71
N ASN A 138 -19.33 3.93 -9.14
CA ASN A 138 -20.32 4.60 -9.97
C ASN A 138 -19.65 5.71 -10.79
N ILE A 139 -19.93 5.79 -12.09
CA ILE A 139 -19.35 6.79 -13.00
C ILE A 139 -19.51 8.22 -12.46
N ASN A 140 -20.61 8.51 -11.78
CA ASN A 140 -20.88 9.84 -11.21
C ASN A 140 -19.96 10.21 -10.03
N ASN A 141 -19.36 9.22 -9.37
CA ASN A 141 -18.44 9.43 -8.24
C ASN A 141 -16.98 9.57 -8.70
N ILE A 142 -16.68 9.29 -9.97
CA ILE A 142 -15.32 9.34 -10.50
C ILE A 142 -14.95 10.79 -10.81
N SER A 143 -13.97 11.32 -10.06
CA SER A 143 -13.39 12.63 -10.34
C SER A 143 -12.36 12.53 -11.46
N ILE A 144 -12.75 12.88 -12.68
CA ILE A 144 -11.85 12.89 -13.86
C ILE A 144 -10.64 13.81 -13.61
N ASN A 145 -10.86 14.97 -12.97
CA ASN A 145 -9.77 15.90 -12.65
C ASN A 145 -8.72 15.25 -11.74
N LYS A 146 -9.16 14.41 -10.79
CA LYS A 146 -8.25 13.69 -9.90
C LYS A 146 -7.42 12.65 -10.66
N GLU A 147 -8.01 11.97 -11.63
CA GLU A 147 -7.27 11.03 -12.48
C GLU A 147 -6.23 11.74 -13.37
N LEU A 148 -6.59 12.90 -13.94
CA LEU A 148 -5.65 13.73 -14.70
C LEU A 148 -4.48 14.20 -13.82
N GLU A 149 -4.76 14.69 -12.60
CA GLU A 149 -3.73 15.11 -11.65
C GLU A 149 -2.75 13.97 -11.30
N ILE A 150 -3.26 12.74 -11.14
CA ILE A 150 -2.42 11.57 -10.87
C ILE A 150 -1.53 11.24 -12.08
N CYS A 151 -2.06 11.27 -13.30
CA CYS A 151 -1.28 11.05 -14.52
C CYS A 151 -0.17 12.10 -14.66
N ASP A 152 -0.51 13.39 -14.51
CA ASP A 152 0.46 14.48 -14.61
C ASP A 152 1.57 14.34 -13.57
N ARG A 153 1.21 14.12 -12.31
CA ARG A 153 2.18 13.94 -11.21
C ARG A 153 3.10 12.73 -11.44
N THR A 154 2.56 11.60 -11.88
CA THR A 154 3.38 10.40 -12.14
C THR A 154 4.27 10.53 -13.37
N ALA A 155 3.91 11.39 -14.33
CA ALA A 155 4.75 11.77 -15.46
C ALA A 155 5.88 12.74 -15.04
N GLU A 156 5.63 13.64 -14.08
CA GLU A 156 6.67 14.53 -13.52
C GLU A 156 7.74 13.76 -12.76
N LEU A 157 7.34 12.74 -11.98
CA LEU A 157 8.28 11.90 -11.21
C LEU A 157 9.22 11.08 -12.11
N HIS A 158 8.80 10.78 -13.34
CA HIS A 158 9.64 10.06 -14.28
C HIS A 158 9.40 10.44 -15.74
N ILE A 159 10.50 10.85 -16.38
CA ILE A 159 10.57 11.07 -17.82
C ILE A 159 10.08 9.83 -18.58
N ILE A 160 9.05 10.02 -19.41
CA ILE A 160 8.43 9.01 -20.27
C ILE A 160 7.83 7.84 -19.45
N ASN A 161 6.79 8.15 -18.68
CA ASN A 161 5.98 7.13 -18.00
C ASN A 161 4.87 6.62 -18.94
N TYR A 162 5.08 5.47 -19.58
CA TYR A 162 4.09 4.88 -20.50
C TYR A 162 2.89 4.23 -19.78
N ALA A 163 3.01 4.02 -18.47
CA ALA A 163 1.99 3.32 -17.70
C ALA A 163 0.82 4.23 -17.26
N SER A 164 1.11 5.53 -17.11
CA SER A 164 0.18 6.60 -16.75
C SER A 164 -0.75 6.99 -17.89
#